data_AF-A0A1M6TVV0-F1
#
_entry.id   AF-A0A1M6TVV0-F1
#
_cell.length_a   1.000
_cell.length_b   1.000
_cell.length_c   1.000
_cell.angle_alpha   90.00
_cell.angle_beta   90.00
_cell.angle_gamma   90.00
#
_symmetry.space_group_name_H-M   'P 1'
#
loop_
_entity.id
_entity.type
_entity.pdbx_description
1 polymer ?
#
loop_
_entity_poly.entity_id
_entity_poly.type
_entity_poly.pdbx_seq_one_letter_code
_entity_poly.pdbx_strand_id
1 'polypeptide(L)' 'RKRLAISQYELGKKVNLDQTLISRIERGARNLKADEIVLFAKALEVDISELLDVSA' A
#
# COMPACT_ATOMS: atom_id res chain seq x y z
N ARG A 1 5.15 -3.70 -3.36
CA ARG A 1 4.94 -5.16 -3.40
C ARG A 1 5.78 -5.92 -4.44
N LYS A 2 6.01 -5.38 -5.66
CA LYS A 2 6.74 -6.10 -6.72
C LYS A 2 8.18 -6.48 -6.30
N ARG A 3 8.89 -5.58 -5.59
CA ARG A 3 10.22 -5.87 -5.02
C ARG A 3 10.23 -7.07 -4.05
N LEU A 4 9.13 -7.27 -3.33
CA LEU A 4 8.93 -8.38 -2.40
C LEU A 4 8.31 -9.63 -3.07
N ALA A 5 8.09 -9.60 -4.39
CA ALA A 5 7.44 -10.67 -5.15
C ALA A 5 6.07 -11.15 -4.62
N ILE A 6 5.33 -10.30 -3.89
CA ILE A 6 3.99 -10.64 -3.37
C ILE A 6 2.86 -10.13 -4.27
N SER A 7 1.77 -10.89 -4.32
CA SER A 7 0.52 -10.54 -4.99
C SER A 7 -0.25 -9.42 -4.26
N GLN A 8 -1.25 -8.84 -4.94
CA GLN A 8 -2.16 -7.88 -4.32
C GLN A 8 -2.98 -8.50 -3.19
N TYR A 9 -3.39 -9.77 -3.36
CA TYR A 9 -4.12 -10.52 -2.33
C TYR A 9 -3.26 -10.72 -1.07
N GLU A 10 -1.99 -11.08 -1.23
CA GLU A 10 -1.06 -11.24 -0.09
C GLU A 10 -0.75 -9.92 0.60
N LEU A 11 -0.57 -8.83 -0.15
CA LEU A 11 -0.44 -7.50 0.44
C LEU A 11 -1.71 -7.14 1.23
N GLY A 12 -2.89 -7.38 0.66
CA GLY A 12 -4.18 -7.17 1.31
C GLY A 12 -4.28 -7.88 2.67
N LYS A 13 -3.88 -9.16 2.73
CA LYS A 13 -3.81 -9.90 4.00
C LYS A 13 -2.86 -9.25 5.02
N LYS A 14 -1.72 -8.70 4.60
CA LYS A 14 -0.76 -8.03 5.50
C LYS A 14 -1.28 -6.72 6.08
N VAL A 15 -2.12 -5.99 5.34
CA VAL A 15 -2.63 -4.66 5.73
C VAL A 15 -4.13 -4.66 6.07
N ASN A 16 -4.74 -5.85 6.18
CA ASN A 16 -6.16 -6.04 6.45
C ASN A 16 -7.09 -5.30 5.46
N LEU A 17 -6.77 -5.38 4.16
CA LEU A 17 -7.60 -4.85 3.07
C LEU A 17 -7.89 -5.95 2.04
N ASP A 18 -9.04 -5.86 1.37
CA ASP A 18 -9.34 -6.74 0.25
C ASP A 18 -8.49 -6.40 -1.00
N GLN A 19 -8.31 -7.39 -1.88
CA GLN A 19 -7.52 -7.24 -3.10
C GLN A 19 -8.04 -6.10 -4.01
N THR A 20 -9.35 -5.85 -4.02
CA THR A 20 -9.95 -4.79 -4.85
C THR A 20 -9.53 -3.41 -4.35
N LEU A 21 -9.50 -3.19 -3.04
CA LEU A 21 -8.96 -1.97 -2.44
C LEU A 21 -7.48 -1.79 -2.75
N ILE A 22 -6.66 -2.85 -2.64
CA ILE A 22 -5.25 -2.80 -3.06
C ILE A 22 -5.13 -2.36 -4.52
N SER A 23 -5.91 -2.95 -5.42
CA SER A 23 -5.92 -2.60 -6.85
C SER A 23 -6.35 -1.15 -7.12
N ARG A 24 -7.27 -0.61 -6.33
CA ARG A 24 -7.68 0.81 -6.44
C ARG A 24 -6.58 1.76 -5.97
N ILE A 25 -5.90 1.42 -4.87
CA ILE A 25 -4.77 2.20 -4.34
C ILE A 25 -3.63 2.24 -5.35
N GLU A 26 -3.23 1.09 -5.89
CA GLU A 26 -2.10 1.01 -6.84
C GLU A 26 -2.35 1.75 -8.16
N ARG A 27 -3.63 1.95 -8.54
CA ARG A 27 -4.01 2.72 -9.72
C ARG A 27 -4.28 4.20 -9.42
N GLY A 28 -4.08 4.65 -8.19
CA GLY A 28 -4.36 6.03 -7.77
C GLY A 28 -5.85 6.37 -7.67
N ALA A 29 -6.75 5.40 -7.83
CA ALA A 29 -8.21 5.60 -7.73
C ALA A 29 -8.69 5.75 -6.27
N ARG A 30 -7.80 5.58 -5.30
CA ARG A 30 -8.02 5.79 -3.87
C ARG A 30 -6.68 6.07 -3.19
N ASN A 31 -6.58 7.17 -2.45
CA ASN A 31 -5.40 7.46 -1.65
C ASN A 31 -5.35 6.58 -0.38
N LEU A 32 -4.15 6.35 0.14
CA LEU A 32 -3.96 5.75 1.47
C LEU A 32 -4.43 6.73 2.54
N LYS A 33 -5.10 6.21 3.58
CA LYS A 33 -5.34 6.95 4.82
C LYS A 33 -4.08 6.97 5.68
N ALA A 34 -3.98 7.92 6.62
CA ALA A 34 -2.79 8.09 7.45
C ALA A 34 -2.40 6.83 8.24
N ASP A 35 -3.38 6.11 8.80
CA ASP A 35 -3.18 4.83 9.48
C ASP A 35 -2.75 3.70 8.52
N GLU A 36 -3.34 3.67 7.32
CA GLU A 36 -2.97 2.72 6.27
C GLU A 36 -1.53 2.94 5.78
N ILE A 37 -1.02 4.17 5.71
CA ILE A 37 0.36 4.46 5.29
C ILE A 37 1.36 3.71 6.18
N VAL A 38 1.15 3.73 7.51
CA VAL A 38 2.03 3.03 8.46
C VAL A 38 1.98 1.52 8.24
N LEU A 39 0.78 0.96 8.02
CA LEU A 39 0.60 -0.47 7.75
C LEU A 39 1.26 -0.88 6.43
N PHE A 40 1.13 -0.08 5.38
CA PHE A 40 1.75 -0.33 4.09
C PHE A 40 3.26 -0.22 4.16
N ALA A 41 3.82 0.80 4.82
CA ALA A 41 5.26 0.97 5.00
C ALA A 41 5.87 -0.27 5.67
N LYS A 42 5.26 -0.74 6.76
CA LYS A 42 5.67 -1.97 7.45
C LYS A 42 5.51 -3.22 6.58
N ALA A 43 4.39 -3.36 5.88
CA ALA A 43 4.11 -4.54 5.04
C ALA A 43 4.99 -4.60 3.77
N LEU A 44 5.48 -3.45 3.32
CA LEU A 44 6.30 -3.30 2.12
C LEU A 44 7.80 -3.15 2.40
N GLU A 45 8.19 -3.09 3.68
CA GLU A 45 9.58 -2.93 4.12
C GLU A 45 10.22 -1.68 3.51
N VAL A 46 9.51 -0.56 3.61
CA VAL A 46 9.92 0.76 3.10
C VAL A 46 9.71 1.84 4.14
N ASP A 47 10.41 2.95 3.99
CA ASP A 47 10.13 4.15 4.77
C ASP A 47 8.80 4.78 4.35
N ILE A 48 8.13 5.43 5.31
CA ILE A 48 6.85 6.12 5.08
C ILE A 48 6.98 7.18 3.98
N SER A 49 8.13 7.85 3.89
CA SER A 49 8.40 8.87 2.87
C SER A 49 8.34 8.32 1.43
N GLU A 50 8.58 7.03 1.20
CA GLU A 50 8.42 6.41 -0.13
C GLU A 50 6.96 6.28 -0.56
N LEU A 51 6.00 6.39 0.37
CA LEU A 51 4.57 6.28 0.11
C LEU A 51 3.86 7.64 0.01
N LEU A 52 4.57 8.73 0.30
CA LEU A 52 4.03 10.08 0.25
C LEU A 52 4.37 10.73 -1.09
N ASP A 53 3.34 11.24 -1.75
CA ASP A 53 3.52 12.18 -2.86
C ASP A 53 3.24 13.60 -2.34
N VAL A 54 4.29 14.41 -2.28
CA VAL A 54 4.22 15.82 -1.87
C VAL A 54 4.08 16.77 -3.07
N SER A 55 3.91 16.20 -4.28
CA SER A 55 3.73 16.93 -5.53
C SER A 55 2.26 17.34 -5.72
N ALA A 56 1.74 18.16 -4.80
CA ALA A 56 0.42 18.78 -4.93
C ALA A 56 0.52 20.17 -5.56
#